data_AF-A0AAV5Q529-F1
#
_entry.id   AF-A0AAV5Q529-F1
#
_cell.length_a   1.000
_cell.length_b   1.000
_cell.length_c   1.000
_cell.angle_alpha   90.00
_cell.angle_beta   90.00
_cell.angle_gamma   90.00
#
_symmetry.space_group_name_H-M   'P 1'
#
loop_
_entity.id
_entity.type
_entity.pdbx_description
1 polymer ?
#
loop_
_entity_poly.entity_id
_entity_poly.type
_entity_poly.pdbx_seq_one_letter_code
_entity_poly.pdbx_strand_id
1 'polypeptide(L)'
;MSLEQYWPTIPPLPAQARSKLIIELFSNCKHTSEFHAYLISHPLDVPHLNLAITLSASLLSSHRAIDESDAKNIIQKEQQAQLQQVTPTSEIISKYPNLSTLIGAPLTHQLLNKIPINQLITLPAANLPNKAIFLKDCEVIKQYAPHERQALRQFSSKIILCARLDHSKGPLKADQWKNQIDERLIRFKAPPETKAIKPLAVPIDKKSAKRGGRKFRKMKERMKMSEVERLQNRVTFGQQEETKIVGDEEIGMGLLGQRKITQIRTTVDSKIQRENNSHSNHDANATEEESDLLKFL
;
A
#
# COMPACT_ATOMS: atom_id res chain seq x y z
N MET A 1 59.02 -12.05 17.28
CA MET A 1 59.21 -13.51 17.46
C MET A 1 58.05 -14.18 16.77
N SER A 2 58.31 -15.02 15.77
CA SER A 2 57.31 -15.61 14.87
C SER A 2 56.36 -16.55 15.62
N LEU A 3 55.07 -16.44 15.33
CA LEU A 3 53.96 -17.21 15.92
C LEU A 3 54.03 -18.72 15.67
N GLU A 4 54.96 -19.19 14.84
CA GLU A 4 55.11 -20.62 14.51
C GLU A 4 55.86 -21.42 15.60
N GLN A 5 56.49 -20.75 16.57
CA GLN A 5 57.38 -21.42 17.52
C GLN A 5 56.69 -22.01 18.76
N TYR A 6 55.40 -21.76 18.98
CA TYR A 6 54.66 -22.22 20.17
C TYR A 6 53.63 -23.34 19.89
N TRP A 7 53.35 -23.69 18.62
CA TRP A 7 52.26 -24.63 18.30
C TRP A 7 52.70 -25.73 17.32
N PRO A 8 53.03 -26.94 17.82
CA PRO A 8 53.29 -28.07 16.93
C PRO A 8 52.00 -28.52 16.23
N THR A 9 52.09 -28.81 14.94
CA THR A 9 51.03 -29.41 14.13
C THR A 9 50.62 -30.76 14.71
N ILE A 10 49.34 -30.92 15.05
CA ILE A 10 48.81 -32.10 15.75
C ILE A 10 48.79 -33.29 14.76
N PRO A 11 49.61 -34.35 14.93
CA PRO A 11 49.52 -35.55 14.10
C PRO A 11 48.16 -36.25 14.32
N PRO A 12 47.71 -37.13 13.40
CA PRO A 12 46.44 -37.82 13.54
C PRO A 12 46.47 -38.80 14.72
N LEU A 13 46.11 -38.29 15.89
CA LEU A 13 46.02 -39.02 17.15
C LEU A 13 44.57 -39.48 17.41
N PRO A 14 44.36 -40.57 18.18
CA PRO A 14 43.02 -41.04 18.54
C PRO A 14 42.21 -39.96 19.27
N ALA A 15 40.90 -39.91 19.03
CA ALA A 15 39.99 -38.83 19.44
C ALA A 15 40.07 -38.48 20.95
N GLN A 16 40.33 -39.46 21.82
CA GLN A 16 40.49 -39.23 23.26
C GLN A 16 41.73 -38.39 23.60
N ALA A 17 42.85 -38.56 22.89
CA ALA A 17 44.06 -37.76 23.10
C ALA A 17 43.91 -36.32 22.59
N ARG A 18 43.14 -36.13 21.50
CA ARG A 18 42.83 -34.79 20.96
C ARG A 18 41.95 -33.96 21.89
N SER A 19 40.95 -34.57 22.53
CA SER A 19 40.10 -33.87 23.49
C SER A 19 40.87 -33.34 24.72
N LYS A 20 41.86 -34.09 25.21
CA LYS A 20 42.72 -33.68 26.33
C LYS A 20 43.60 -32.49 25.98
N LEU A 21 44.21 -32.50 24.78
CA LEU A 21 45.01 -31.38 24.29
C LEU A 21 44.19 -30.09 24.14
N ILE A 22 42.93 -30.17 23.69
CA ILE A 22 42.04 -29.00 23.56
C ILE A 22 41.72 -28.40 24.93
N ILE A 23 41.49 -29.24 25.95
CA ILE A 23 41.24 -28.79 27.33
C ILE A 23 42.51 -28.17 27.94
N GLU A 24 43.67 -28.75 27.68
CA GLU A 24 44.96 -28.25 28.18
C GLU A 24 45.34 -26.91 27.51
N LEU A 25 45.14 -26.77 26.19
CA LEU A 25 45.29 -25.51 25.47
C LEU A 25 44.32 -24.44 25.99
N PHE A 26 43.06 -24.80 26.26
CA PHE A 26 42.08 -23.89 26.85
C PHE A 26 42.50 -23.38 28.24
N SER A 27 43.09 -24.24 29.08
CA SER A 27 43.56 -23.84 30.41
C SER A 27 44.73 -22.86 30.42
N ASN A 28 45.51 -22.81 29.32
CA ASN A 28 46.66 -21.92 29.17
C ASN A 28 46.33 -20.57 28.51
N CYS A 29 45.12 -20.41 27.94
CA CYS A 29 44.68 -19.17 27.29
C CYS A 29 44.14 -18.18 28.33
N LYS A 30 44.64 -16.92 28.30
CA LYS A 30 44.17 -15.87 29.22
C LYS A 30 42.89 -15.20 28.74
N HIS A 31 42.65 -15.12 27.43
CA HIS A 31 41.49 -14.45 26.83
C HIS A 31 40.80 -15.34 25.80
N THR A 32 39.47 -15.22 25.69
CA THR A 32 38.63 -16.03 24.80
C THR A 32 38.91 -15.80 23.31
N SER A 33 39.42 -14.63 22.95
CA SER A 33 39.79 -14.26 21.57
C SER A 33 40.97 -15.07 21.03
N GLU A 34 41.95 -15.41 21.87
CA GLU A 34 43.13 -16.18 21.48
C GLU A 34 42.77 -17.63 21.16
N PHE A 35 41.88 -18.21 21.97
CA PHE A 35 41.35 -19.56 21.77
C PHE A 35 40.51 -19.65 20.48
N HIS A 36 39.66 -18.66 20.21
CA HIS A 36 38.85 -18.63 18.98
C HIS A 36 39.69 -18.44 17.70
N ALA A 37 40.77 -17.65 17.74
CA ALA A 37 41.68 -17.50 16.61
C ALA A 37 42.38 -18.83 16.23
N TYR A 38 42.67 -19.67 17.22
CA TYR A 38 43.25 -21.01 17.01
C TYR A 38 42.24 -21.99 16.38
N LEU A 39 40.98 -21.97 16.83
CA LEU A 39 39.91 -22.83 16.28
C LEU A 39 39.58 -22.50 14.81
N ILE A 40 39.76 -21.25 14.39
CA ILE A 40 39.51 -20.81 13.00
C ILE A 40 40.62 -21.29 12.05
N SER A 41 41.86 -21.40 12.53
CA SER A 41 43.01 -21.78 11.70
C SER A 41 43.20 -23.28 11.53
N HIS A 42 42.54 -24.11 12.36
CA HIS A 42 42.69 -25.56 12.34
C HIS A 42 41.32 -26.26 12.31
N PRO A 43 40.95 -26.97 11.23
CA PRO A 43 39.66 -27.63 11.13
C PRO A 43 39.54 -28.79 12.14
N LEU A 44 38.50 -28.77 12.96
CA LEU A 44 38.21 -29.76 14.00
C LEU A 44 36.99 -30.60 13.64
N ASP A 45 37.03 -31.89 14.01
CA ASP A 45 35.87 -32.77 13.89
C ASP A 45 34.73 -32.31 14.83
N VAL A 46 33.48 -32.55 14.41
CA VAL A 46 32.23 -32.14 15.07
C VAL A 46 32.19 -32.32 16.60
N PRO A 47 32.59 -33.47 17.20
CA PRO A 47 32.54 -33.64 18.65
C PRO A 47 33.53 -32.73 19.41
N HIS A 48 34.68 -32.42 18.80
CA HIS A 48 35.69 -31.55 19.40
C HIS A 48 35.31 -30.06 19.27
N LEU A 49 34.59 -29.72 18.20
CA LEU A 49 33.99 -28.41 17.99
C LEU A 49 32.93 -28.11 19.07
N ASN A 50 32.06 -29.08 19.39
CA ASN A 50 31.08 -28.95 20.46
C ASN A 50 31.74 -28.77 21.85
N LEU A 51 32.83 -29.49 22.11
CA LEU A 51 33.59 -29.37 23.36
C LEU A 51 34.22 -27.96 23.47
N ALA A 52 34.82 -27.46 22.40
CA ALA A 52 35.39 -26.11 22.35
C ALA A 52 34.35 -25.00 22.52
N ILE A 53 33.16 -25.14 21.91
CA ILE A 53 32.01 -24.23 22.09
C ILE A 53 31.53 -24.23 23.55
N THR A 54 31.46 -25.41 24.17
CA THR A 54 30.99 -25.54 25.56
C THR A 54 31.98 -24.89 26.54
N LEU A 55 33.28 -25.05 26.29
CA LEU A 55 34.32 -24.41 27.10
C LEU A 55 34.36 -22.88 26.91
N SER A 56 34.20 -22.37 25.69
CA SER A 56 34.13 -20.92 25.45
C SER A 56 32.89 -20.28 26.07
N ALA A 57 31.75 -20.96 26.07
CA ALA A 57 30.54 -20.54 26.76
C ALA A 57 30.70 -20.50 28.30
N SER A 58 31.50 -21.40 28.86
CA SER A 58 31.84 -21.40 30.30
C SER A 58 32.65 -20.17 30.69
N LEU A 59 33.68 -19.79 29.91
CA LEU A 59 34.44 -18.54 30.12
C LEU A 59 33.58 -17.27 29.97
N LEU A 60 32.63 -17.28 29.03
CA LEU A 60 31.68 -16.18 28.84
C LEU A 60 30.76 -16.01 30.04
N SER A 61 30.45 -17.09 30.77
CA SER A 61 29.59 -17.08 31.96
C SER A 61 30.31 -16.49 33.19
N SER A 62 31.63 -16.72 33.32
CA SER A 62 32.46 -16.16 34.40
C SER A 62 32.62 -14.64 34.33
N HIS A 63 32.64 -14.07 33.12
CA HIS A 63 32.66 -12.61 32.91
C HIS A 63 31.27 -11.95 33.07
N ARG A 64 30.18 -12.72 32.95
CA ARG A 64 28.80 -12.22 32.93
C ARG A 64 28.16 -12.05 34.32
N ALA A 65 28.80 -12.53 35.38
CA ALA A 65 28.27 -12.40 36.75
C ALA A 65 28.20 -10.94 37.23
N ILE A 66 28.99 -10.03 36.65
CA ILE A 66 28.95 -8.58 36.91
C ILE A 66 27.80 -7.92 36.11
N ASP A 67 27.38 -8.50 34.98
CA ASP A 67 26.34 -7.95 34.10
C ASP A 67 24.92 -8.37 34.49
N GLU A 68 24.72 -9.40 35.31
CA GLU A 68 23.38 -9.88 35.65
C GLU A 68 22.61 -8.88 36.53
N SER A 69 23.29 -8.17 37.43
CA SER A 69 22.69 -7.08 38.22
C SER A 69 22.34 -5.89 37.35
N ASP A 70 23.20 -5.52 36.41
CA ASP A 70 22.97 -4.39 35.51
C ASP A 70 21.90 -4.71 34.47
N ALA A 71 21.85 -5.94 33.97
CA ALA A 71 20.79 -6.43 33.10
C ALA A 71 19.44 -6.49 33.84
N LYS A 72 19.40 -6.95 35.10
CA LYS A 72 18.18 -6.90 35.93
C LYS A 72 17.74 -5.47 36.18
N ASN A 73 18.67 -4.55 36.41
CA ASN A 73 18.39 -3.13 36.59
C ASN A 73 17.89 -2.48 35.28
N ILE A 74 18.46 -2.82 34.12
CA ILE A 74 18.03 -2.34 32.81
C ILE A 74 16.65 -2.91 32.47
N ILE A 75 16.41 -4.21 32.68
CA ILE A 75 15.09 -4.83 32.48
C ILE A 75 14.05 -4.23 33.43
N GLN A 76 14.40 -3.97 34.70
CA GLN A 76 13.49 -3.27 35.63
C GLN A 76 13.25 -1.83 35.20
N LYS A 77 14.26 -1.13 34.69
CA LYS A 77 14.14 0.25 34.19
C LYS A 77 13.35 0.32 32.88
N GLU A 78 13.45 -0.70 32.02
CA GLU A 78 12.65 -0.89 30.82
C GLU A 78 11.22 -1.31 31.15
N GLN A 79 11.01 -2.18 32.15
CA GLN A 79 9.69 -2.53 32.67
C GLN A 79 9.01 -1.33 33.36
N GLN A 80 9.77 -0.53 34.12
CA GLN A 80 9.31 0.74 34.69
C GLN A 80 9.06 1.79 33.61
N ALA A 81 9.89 1.86 32.56
CA ALA A 81 9.66 2.73 31.42
C ALA A 81 8.45 2.29 30.59
N GLN A 82 8.18 0.99 30.48
CA GLN A 82 6.97 0.44 29.88
C GLN A 82 5.72 0.73 30.74
N LEU A 83 5.84 0.65 32.07
CA LEU A 83 4.81 1.09 33.01
C LEU A 83 4.60 2.61 32.98
N GLN A 84 5.62 3.41 32.65
CA GLN A 84 5.55 4.87 32.47
C GLN A 84 5.09 5.30 31.06
N GLN A 85 5.24 4.46 30.05
CA GLN A 85 4.63 4.63 28.71
C GLN A 85 3.13 4.32 28.71
N VAL A 86 2.63 3.67 29.76
CA VAL A 86 1.22 3.68 30.12
C VAL A 86 0.97 4.99 30.86
N THR A 87 0.59 6.06 30.15
CA THR A 87 -0.19 7.10 30.83
C THR A 87 -1.31 6.44 31.60
N PRO A 88 -1.60 6.86 32.84
CA PRO A 88 -2.73 6.31 33.57
C PRO A 88 -3.96 6.55 32.72
N THR A 89 -4.51 5.47 32.17
CA THR A 89 -5.67 5.49 31.28
C THR A 89 -6.81 6.27 31.93
N SER A 90 -6.87 6.28 33.26
CA SER A 90 -7.76 7.10 34.08
C SER A 90 -7.64 8.62 33.85
N GLU A 91 -6.43 9.18 33.73
CA GLU A 91 -6.26 10.62 33.47
C GLU A 91 -6.76 11.00 32.08
N ILE A 92 -6.49 10.15 31.08
CA ILE A 92 -6.96 10.38 29.71
C ILE A 92 -8.47 10.26 29.63
N ILE A 93 -9.06 9.29 30.33
CA ILE A 93 -10.51 9.14 30.42
C ILE A 93 -11.14 10.38 31.07
N SER A 94 -10.54 10.90 32.15
CA SER A 94 -11.03 12.09 32.83
C SER A 94 -10.88 13.37 31.98
N LYS A 95 -9.78 13.50 31.24
CA LYS A 95 -9.47 14.72 30.48
C LYS A 95 -10.12 14.76 29.11
N TYR A 96 -10.27 13.61 28.46
CA TYR A 96 -10.83 13.44 27.12
C TYR A 96 -11.84 12.30 27.08
N PRO A 97 -13.01 12.47 27.72
CA PRO A 97 -13.98 11.41 27.84
C PRO A 97 -14.58 11.01 26.48
N ASN A 98 -14.85 11.94 25.56
CA ASN A 98 -15.43 11.59 24.26
C ASN A 98 -14.44 10.87 23.34
N LEU A 99 -13.16 11.28 23.32
CA LEU A 99 -12.13 10.58 22.55
C LEU A 99 -11.85 9.18 23.10
N SER A 100 -11.69 9.07 24.43
CA SER A 100 -11.36 7.80 25.09
C SER A 100 -12.47 6.76 24.94
N THR A 101 -13.74 7.19 25.03
CA THR A 101 -14.87 6.32 24.74
C THR A 101 -14.88 5.92 23.27
N LEU A 102 -14.75 6.85 22.31
CA LEU A 102 -14.83 6.56 20.87
C LEU A 102 -13.74 5.60 20.36
N ILE A 103 -12.47 5.89 20.66
CA ILE A 103 -11.30 5.16 20.11
C ILE A 103 -10.78 4.11 21.11
N GLY A 104 -10.93 4.37 22.40
CA GLY A 104 -10.25 3.67 23.49
C GLY A 104 -9.15 4.53 24.10
N ALA A 105 -8.97 4.43 25.42
CA ALA A 105 -7.93 5.14 26.16
C ALA A 105 -6.49 4.97 25.60
N PRO A 106 -6.01 3.75 25.25
CA PRO A 106 -4.62 3.58 24.80
C PRO A 106 -4.37 4.23 23.43
N LEU A 107 -5.31 4.10 22.49
CA LEU A 107 -5.19 4.69 21.16
C LEU A 107 -5.38 6.21 21.20
N THR A 108 -6.20 6.71 22.12
CA THR A 108 -6.33 8.15 22.38
C THR A 108 -5.02 8.73 22.89
N HIS A 109 -4.32 8.03 23.79
CA HIS A 109 -2.99 8.46 24.23
C HIS A 109 -2.01 8.54 23.06
N GLN A 110 -1.91 7.47 22.27
CA GLN A 110 -1.03 7.40 21.11
C GLN A 110 -1.34 8.50 20.09
N LEU A 111 -2.62 8.82 19.90
CA LEU A 111 -3.06 9.91 19.04
C LEU A 111 -2.61 11.27 19.56
N LEU A 112 -2.80 11.54 20.85
CA LEU A 112 -2.42 12.80 21.47
C LEU A 112 -0.91 13.00 21.56
N ASN A 113 -0.15 11.91 21.69
CA ASN A 113 1.31 11.94 21.63
C ASN A 113 1.83 12.35 20.24
N LYS A 114 1.15 11.89 19.18
CA LYS A 114 1.53 12.23 17.79
C LYS A 114 0.98 13.58 17.35
N ILE A 115 -0.24 13.91 17.76
CA ILE A 115 -0.95 15.13 17.37
C ILE A 115 -1.53 15.77 18.65
N PRO A 116 -0.94 16.86 19.17
CA PRO A 116 -1.47 17.52 20.34
C PRO A 116 -2.88 18.05 20.09
N ILE A 117 -3.68 18.12 21.15
CA ILE A 117 -5.12 18.45 21.06
C ILE A 117 -5.38 19.76 20.29
N ASN A 118 -4.55 20.79 20.49
CA ASN A 118 -4.66 22.09 19.81
C ASN A 118 -4.57 21.94 18.28
N GLN A 119 -3.66 21.10 17.80
CA GLN A 119 -3.53 20.81 16.37
C GLN A 119 -4.66 19.93 15.88
N LEU A 120 -5.09 18.94 16.68
CA LEU A 120 -6.16 18.02 16.33
C LEU A 120 -7.51 18.73 16.08
N ILE A 121 -7.80 19.78 16.85
CA ILE A 121 -9.01 20.62 16.72
C ILE A 121 -9.07 21.35 15.37
N THR A 122 -7.94 21.95 14.97
CA THR A 122 -7.80 22.71 13.72
C THR A 122 -7.69 21.82 12.48
N LEU A 123 -7.35 20.55 12.67
CA LEU A 123 -7.16 19.61 11.58
C LEU A 123 -8.50 19.34 10.86
N PRO A 124 -8.53 19.34 9.51
CA PRO A 124 -9.69 18.83 8.78
C PRO A 124 -9.73 17.29 8.86
N ALA A 125 -10.94 16.73 8.93
CA ALA A 125 -11.18 15.27 9.07
C ALA A 125 -10.53 14.42 7.99
N ALA A 126 -10.40 14.97 6.78
CA ALA A 126 -9.78 14.31 5.63
C ALA A 126 -8.27 14.04 5.83
N ASN A 127 -7.58 14.85 6.65
CA ASN A 127 -6.13 14.73 6.84
C ASN A 127 -5.73 13.73 7.94
N LEU A 128 -6.63 13.44 8.87
CA LEU A 128 -6.39 12.51 9.97
C LEU A 128 -5.98 11.09 9.54
N PRO A 129 -6.62 10.42 8.56
CA PRO A 129 -6.24 9.06 8.14
C PRO A 129 -4.79 8.95 7.67
N ASN A 130 -4.24 10.01 7.06
CA ASN A 130 -2.86 10.05 6.59
C ASN A 130 -1.87 10.32 7.74
N LYS A 131 -2.23 11.19 8.69
CA LYS A 131 -1.37 11.53 9.84
C LYS A 131 -1.40 10.48 10.96
N ALA A 132 -2.50 9.77 11.11
CA ALA A 132 -2.74 8.80 12.17
C ALA A 132 -3.09 7.42 11.62
N ILE A 133 -2.15 6.84 10.86
CA ILE A 133 -2.32 5.55 10.17
C ILE A 133 -2.67 4.41 11.15
N PHE A 134 -2.13 4.45 12.37
CA PHE A 134 -2.39 3.48 13.44
C PHE A 134 -3.87 3.43 13.88
N LEU A 135 -4.71 4.42 13.53
CA LEU A 135 -6.15 4.34 13.77
C LEU A 135 -6.84 3.23 12.98
N LYS A 136 -6.22 2.73 11.89
CA LYS A 136 -6.71 1.54 11.19
C LYS A 136 -6.74 0.30 12.08
N ASP A 137 -5.89 0.28 13.10
CA ASP A 137 -5.79 -0.84 14.03
C ASP A 137 -6.90 -0.90 15.08
N CYS A 138 -7.78 0.11 15.12
CA CYS A 138 -8.95 0.12 16.00
C CYS A 138 -9.85 -1.09 15.71
N GLU A 139 -10.37 -1.70 16.78
CA GLU A 139 -11.30 -2.84 16.69
C GLU A 139 -12.52 -2.53 15.83
N VAL A 140 -13.12 -1.34 16.02
CA VAL A 140 -14.27 -0.85 15.24
C VAL A 140 -13.98 -0.77 13.75
N ILE A 141 -12.74 -0.52 13.32
CA ILE A 141 -12.38 -0.43 11.89
C ILE A 141 -11.99 -1.80 11.34
N LYS A 142 -11.22 -2.59 12.10
CA LYS A 142 -10.78 -3.95 11.72
C LYS A 142 -11.94 -4.89 11.44
N GLN A 143 -13.06 -4.72 12.14
CA GLN A 143 -14.27 -5.50 11.90
C GLN A 143 -14.82 -5.34 10.45
N TYR A 144 -14.47 -4.25 9.76
CA TYR A 144 -14.98 -3.91 8.42
C TYR A 144 -13.87 -3.89 7.35
N ALA A 145 -12.96 -4.88 7.39
CA ALA A 145 -11.83 -5.09 6.48
C ALA A 145 -12.06 -4.71 4.98
N PRO A 146 -13.13 -5.15 4.28
CA PRO A 146 -13.33 -4.79 2.88
C PRO A 146 -13.58 -3.28 2.65
N HIS A 147 -14.04 -2.55 3.66
CA HIS A 147 -14.41 -1.13 3.59
C HIS A 147 -13.62 -0.26 4.58
N GLU A 148 -12.40 -0.67 4.97
CA GLU A 148 -11.57 0.02 5.97
C GLU A 148 -11.35 1.51 5.68
N ARG A 149 -11.10 1.88 4.41
CA ARG A 149 -10.86 3.28 4.05
C ARG A 149 -12.09 4.15 4.25
N GLN A 150 -13.27 3.63 3.91
CA GLN A 150 -14.55 4.32 4.09
C GLN A 150 -14.89 4.41 5.58
N ALA A 151 -14.66 3.32 6.32
CA ALA A 151 -14.82 3.28 7.77
C ALA A 151 -13.90 4.30 8.48
N LEU A 152 -12.63 4.33 8.11
CA LEU A 152 -11.64 5.25 8.67
C LEU A 152 -12.00 6.72 8.41
N ARG A 153 -12.55 7.07 7.24
CA ARG A 153 -13.02 8.43 6.92
C ARG A 153 -14.24 8.84 7.75
N GLN A 154 -15.18 7.91 7.95
CA GLN A 154 -16.35 8.15 8.79
C GLN A 154 -15.95 8.29 10.27
N PHE A 155 -15.01 7.46 10.71
CA PHE A 155 -14.46 7.46 12.05
C PHE A 155 -13.62 8.71 12.33
N SER A 156 -12.74 9.11 11.40
CA SER A 156 -11.90 10.30 11.54
C SER A 156 -12.70 11.58 11.72
N SER A 157 -13.80 11.70 11.00
CA SER A 157 -14.74 12.82 11.12
C SER A 157 -15.31 12.92 12.53
N LYS A 158 -15.67 11.80 13.15
CA LYS A 158 -16.17 11.77 14.53
C LYS A 158 -15.08 11.99 15.57
N ILE A 159 -13.86 11.48 15.35
CA ILE A 159 -12.70 11.73 16.22
C ILE A 159 -12.44 13.23 16.36
N ILE A 160 -12.40 13.97 15.24
CA ILE A 160 -12.14 15.42 15.31
C ILE A 160 -13.29 16.16 16.01
N LEU A 161 -14.53 15.73 15.82
CA LEU A 161 -15.66 16.28 16.57
C LEU A 161 -15.54 15.99 18.07
N CYS A 162 -15.10 14.78 18.48
CA CYS A 162 -14.81 14.46 19.88
C CYS A 162 -13.70 15.36 20.43
N ALA A 163 -12.61 15.54 19.69
CA ALA A 163 -11.51 16.42 20.11
C ALA A 163 -11.97 17.87 20.36
N ARG A 164 -12.86 18.38 19.50
CA ARG A 164 -13.46 19.72 19.65
C ARG A 164 -14.41 19.80 20.86
N LEU A 165 -15.21 18.76 21.10
CA LEU A 165 -16.09 18.70 22.25
C LEU A 165 -15.30 18.59 23.56
N ASP A 166 -14.29 17.73 23.62
CA ASP A 166 -13.48 17.56 24.83
C ASP A 166 -12.70 18.85 25.16
N HIS A 167 -12.19 19.57 24.15
CA HIS A 167 -11.56 20.87 24.36
C HIS A 167 -12.53 21.93 24.90
N SER A 168 -13.76 21.96 24.39
CA SER A 168 -14.81 22.87 24.88
C SER A 168 -15.49 22.39 26.16
N LYS A 169 -15.10 21.22 26.70
CA LYS A 169 -15.74 20.55 27.84
C LYS A 169 -17.26 20.40 27.66
N GLY A 170 -17.67 20.06 26.44
CA GLY A 170 -19.07 19.85 26.07
C GLY A 170 -19.67 18.55 26.62
N PRO A 171 -20.96 18.28 26.33
CA PRO A 171 -21.65 17.09 26.80
C PRO A 171 -21.07 15.81 26.18
N LEU A 172 -21.27 14.67 26.85
CA LEU A 172 -20.90 13.35 26.36
C LEU A 172 -21.79 12.97 25.16
N LYS A 173 -21.18 12.75 24.00
CA LYS A 173 -21.86 12.41 22.73
C LYS A 173 -21.22 11.22 22.00
N ALA A 174 -20.11 10.69 22.50
CA ALA A 174 -19.36 9.65 21.83
C ALA A 174 -20.17 8.37 21.59
N ASP A 175 -21.01 7.95 22.53
CA ASP A 175 -21.86 6.75 22.37
C ASP A 175 -22.87 6.90 21.24
N GLN A 176 -23.49 8.08 21.12
CA GLN A 176 -24.39 8.39 20.01
C GLN A 176 -23.65 8.33 18.67
N TRP A 177 -22.40 8.82 18.63
CA TRP A 177 -21.60 8.79 17.42
C TRP A 177 -21.06 7.41 17.07
N LYS A 178 -20.76 6.57 18.06
CA LYS A 178 -20.46 5.14 17.85
C LYS A 178 -21.62 4.45 17.18
N ASN A 179 -22.83 4.57 17.72
CA ASN A 179 -24.03 3.97 17.13
C ASN A 179 -24.24 4.44 15.67
N GLN A 180 -24.08 5.75 15.42
CA GLN A 180 -24.16 6.30 14.06
C GLN A 180 -23.05 5.83 13.11
N ILE A 181 -21.89 5.46 13.64
CA ILE A 181 -20.81 4.86 12.86
C ILE A 181 -21.21 3.42 12.54
N ASP A 182 -21.59 2.64 13.55
CA ASP A 182 -21.97 1.23 13.40
C ASP A 182 -23.12 1.06 12.40
N GLU A 183 -24.17 1.89 12.48
CA GLU A 183 -25.27 1.89 11.50
C GLU A 183 -24.80 2.11 10.05
N ARG A 184 -23.86 3.05 9.85
CA ARG A 184 -23.30 3.33 8.52
C ARG A 184 -22.39 2.19 8.05
N LEU A 185 -21.60 1.61 8.95
CA LEU A 185 -20.70 0.52 8.63
C LEU A 185 -21.47 -0.77 8.30
N ILE A 186 -22.57 -1.04 8.99
CA ILE A 186 -23.51 -2.11 8.65
C ILE A 186 -24.05 -1.91 7.23
N ARG A 187 -24.42 -0.68 6.85
CA ARG A 187 -24.88 -0.37 5.49
C ARG A 187 -23.80 -0.59 4.44
N PHE A 188 -22.53 -0.32 4.74
CA PHE A 188 -21.43 -0.61 3.81
C PHE A 188 -21.15 -2.10 3.67
N LYS A 189 -21.34 -2.88 4.74
CA LYS A 189 -21.19 -4.34 4.69
C LYS A 189 -22.32 -5.02 3.92
N ALA A 190 -23.52 -4.41 3.91
CA ALA A 190 -24.65 -4.96 3.19
C ALA A 190 -24.36 -5.00 1.67
N PRO A 191 -24.61 -6.13 0.99
CA PRO A 191 -24.50 -6.17 -0.46
C PRO A 191 -25.50 -5.19 -1.07
N PRO A 192 -25.18 -4.60 -2.24
CA PRO A 192 -26.12 -3.75 -2.93
C PRO A 192 -27.39 -4.53 -3.27
N GLU A 193 -28.54 -3.88 -3.12
CA GLU A 193 -29.82 -4.47 -3.51
C GLU A 193 -29.78 -4.87 -4.99
N THR A 194 -30.28 -6.07 -5.30
CA THR A 194 -30.32 -6.58 -6.67
C THR A 194 -31.28 -5.70 -7.49
N LYS A 195 -30.73 -4.93 -8.43
CA LYS A 195 -31.54 -4.12 -9.32
C LYS A 195 -32.29 -5.04 -10.27
N ALA A 196 -33.60 -4.84 -10.39
CA ALA A 196 -34.39 -5.49 -11.43
C ALA A 196 -33.81 -5.15 -12.82
N ILE A 197 -33.85 -6.12 -13.73
CA ILE A 197 -33.43 -5.92 -15.13
C ILE A 197 -34.33 -4.84 -15.72
N LYS A 198 -33.73 -3.70 -16.08
CA LYS A 198 -34.46 -2.63 -16.77
C LYS A 198 -34.86 -3.17 -18.15
N PRO A 199 -36.15 -3.28 -18.48
CA PRO A 199 -36.56 -3.74 -19.80
C PRO A 199 -36.03 -2.77 -20.84
N LEU A 200 -35.72 -3.28 -22.03
CA LEU A 200 -35.41 -2.43 -23.17
C LEU A 200 -36.59 -1.49 -23.43
N ALA A 201 -36.28 -0.28 -23.86
CA ALA A 201 -37.31 0.64 -24.32
C ALA A 201 -38.10 -0.01 -25.46
N VAL A 202 -39.41 0.19 -25.47
CA VAL A 202 -40.28 -0.33 -26.55
C VAL A 202 -39.73 0.14 -27.90
N PRO A 203 -39.59 -0.77 -28.90
CA PRO A 203 -39.08 -0.42 -30.22
C PRO A 203 -40.11 0.45 -30.96
N ILE A 204 -40.10 1.75 -30.68
CA ILE A 204 -40.94 2.76 -31.33
C ILE A 204 -40.04 3.58 -32.25
N ASP A 205 -40.32 3.56 -33.55
CA ASP A 205 -39.61 4.39 -34.52
C ASP A 205 -40.06 5.86 -34.39
N LYS A 206 -39.26 6.64 -33.66
CA LYS A 206 -39.51 8.08 -33.48
C LYS A 206 -38.86 8.84 -34.62
N LYS A 207 -39.62 9.76 -35.22
CA LYS A 207 -39.11 10.69 -36.25
C LYS A 207 -37.87 11.42 -35.73
N SER A 208 -36.77 11.36 -36.49
CA SER A 208 -35.50 11.97 -36.10
C SER A 208 -35.58 13.50 -36.04
N ALA A 209 -34.92 14.10 -35.04
CA ALA A 209 -34.79 15.55 -34.97
C ALA A 209 -33.89 16.07 -36.10
N LYS A 210 -34.48 16.90 -36.97
CA LYS A 210 -33.80 17.48 -38.15
C LYS A 210 -33.01 18.75 -37.84
N ARG A 211 -33.36 19.46 -36.76
CA ARG A 211 -32.71 20.70 -36.35
C ARG A 211 -31.60 20.40 -35.35
N GLY A 212 -30.47 21.07 -35.51
CA GLY A 212 -29.34 20.97 -34.59
C GLY A 212 -28.29 22.02 -34.92
N GLY A 213 -27.74 22.62 -33.86
CA GLY A 213 -26.69 23.64 -33.96
C GLY A 213 -25.32 23.05 -34.31
N ARG A 214 -24.29 23.90 -34.32
CA ARG A 214 -22.92 23.55 -34.73
C ARG A 214 -22.35 22.34 -33.98
N LYS A 215 -22.49 22.28 -32.65
CA LYS A 215 -22.00 21.16 -31.82
C LYS A 215 -22.61 19.82 -32.25
N PHE A 216 -23.91 19.80 -32.48
CA PHE A 216 -24.64 18.60 -32.88
C PHE A 216 -24.31 18.17 -34.32
N ARG A 217 -24.09 19.14 -35.24
CA ARG A 217 -23.63 18.85 -36.61
C ARG A 217 -22.24 18.19 -36.58
N LYS A 218 -21.29 18.74 -35.81
CA LYS A 218 -19.95 18.17 -35.63
C LYS A 218 -19.99 16.75 -35.03
N MET A 219 -20.88 16.51 -34.07
CA MET A 219 -21.09 15.18 -33.49
C MET A 219 -21.64 14.20 -34.53
N LYS A 220 -22.65 14.60 -35.32
CA LYS A 220 -23.19 13.78 -36.42
C LYS A 220 -22.13 13.48 -37.48
N GLU A 221 -21.28 14.46 -37.82
CA GLU A 221 -20.18 14.28 -38.77
C GLU A 221 -19.12 13.27 -38.27
N ARG A 222 -18.87 13.19 -36.96
CA ARG A 222 -17.97 12.21 -36.36
C ARG A 222 -18.50 10.78 -36.46
N MET A 223 -19.81 10.60 -36.24
CA MET A 223 -20.45 9.28 -36.28
C MET A 223 -20.82 8.83 -37.70
N LYS A 224 -20.89 9.78 -38.65
CA LYS A 224 -21.24 9.49 -40.04
C LYS A 224 -20.00 8.96 -40.76
N MET A 225 -20.20 7.93 -41.58
CA MET A 225 -19.18 7.45 -42.52
C MET A 225 -18.57 8.61 -43.30
N SER A 226 -17.24 8.73 -43.19
CA SER A 226 -16.46 9.75 -43.88
C SER A 226 -16.53 9.55 -45.40
N GLU A 227 -16.17 10.57 -46.16
CA GLU A 227 -16.18 10.46 -47.62
C GLU A 227 -15.13 9.48 -48.14
N VAL A 228 -14.00 9.35 -47.43
CA VAL A 228 -12.96 8.36 -47.72
C VAL A 228 -13.50 6.94 -47.54
N GLU A 229 -14.16 6.66 -46.41
CA GLU A 229 -14.77 5.35 -46.18
C GLU A 229 -15.92 5.07 -47.15
N ARG A 230 -16.70 6.08 -47.55
CA ARG A 230 -17.72 5.92 -48.61
C ARG A 230 -17.11 5.55 -49.95
N LEU A 231 -15.91 6.02 -50.27
CA LEU A 231 -15.20 5.66 -51.50
C LEU A 231 -14.58 4.27 -51.39
N GLN A 232 -14.04 3.92 -50.22
CA GLN A 232 -13.55 2.58 -49.93
C GLN A 232 -14.67 1.53 -50.03
N ASN A 233 -15.87 1.84 -49.55
CA ASN A 233 -17.04 0.95 -49.63
C ASN A 233 -17.68 0.87 -51.02
N ARG A 234 -17.11 1.53 -52.04
CA ARG A 234 -17.58 1.46 -53.42
C ARG A 234 -16.57 0.66 -54.23
N VAL A 235 -17.07 -0.25 -55.06
CA VAL A 235 -16.26 -1.20 -55.83
C VAL A 235 -16.67 -1.17 -57.30
N THR A 236 -15.70 -1.22 -58.21
CA THR A 236 -16.00 -1.31 -59.65
C THR A 236 -16.28 -2.74 -60.02
N PHE A 237 -17.42 -2.97 -60.65
CA PHE A 237 -17.78 -4.29 -61.14
C PHE A 237 -16.86 -4.71 -62.29
N GLY A 238 -16.41 -5.97 -62.27
CA GLY A 238 -15.61 -6.58 -63.34
C GLY A 238 -14.13 -6.20 -63.36
N GLN A 239 -13.64 -5.47 -62.36
CA GLN A 239 -12.21 -5.16 -62.19
C GLN A 239 -11.74 -5.61 -60.82
N GLN A 240 -10.52 -6.16 -60.74
CA GLN A 240 -9.90 -6.53 -59.47
C GLN A 240 -9.59 -5.26 -58.66
N GLU A 241 -9.91 -5.31 -57.36
CA GLU A 241 -9.64 -4.20 -56.45
C GLU A 241 -8.17 -4.12 -56.06
N GLU A 242 -7.71 -2.90 -55.79
CA GLU A 242 -6.44 -2.71 -55.10
C GLU A 242 -6.62 -3.04 -53.62
N THR A 243 -5.86 -4.01 -53.13
CA THR A 243 -5.85 -4.41 -51.73
C THR A 243 -4.59 -3.91 -51.04
N LYS A 244 -4.71 -3.56 -49.77
CA LYS A 244 -3.58 -3.31 -48.90
C LYS A 244 -3.52 -4.42 -47.86
N ILE A 245 -2.40 -5.12 -47.81
CA ILE A 245 -2.12 -6.07 -46.74
C ILE A 245 -1.77 -5.27 -45.48
N VAL A 246 -2.55 -5.45 -44.41
CA VAL A 246 -2.28 -4.86 -43.09
C VAL A 246 -2.24 -5.98 -42.07
N GLY A 247 -1.05 -6.32 -41.58
CA GLY A 247 -0.85 -7.55 -40.82
C GLY A 247 -1.00 -8.76 -41.76
N ASP A 248 -1.84 -9.71 -41.36
CA ASP A 248 -2.12 -10.96 -42.09
C ASP A 248 -3.43 -10.92 -42.90
N GLU A 249 -4.17 -9.79 -42.86
CA GLU A 249 -5.44 -9.62 -43.58
C GLU A 249 -5.31 -8.65 -44.75
N GLU A 250 -6.04 -8.94 -45.83
CA GLU A 250 -6.16 -8.09 -47.01
C GLU A 250 -7.35 -7.13 -46.87
N ILE A 251 -7.07 -5.83 -46.90
CA ILE A 251 -8.09 -4.78 -46.85
C ILE A 251 -8.30 -4.21 -48.26
N GLY A 252 -9.51 -4.38 -48.80
CA GLY A 252 -9.92 -3.77 -50.07
C GLY A 252 -9.97 -2.24 -49.97
N MET A 253 -9.35 -1.56 -50.94
CA MET A 253 -9.37 -0.09 -51.03
C MET A 253 -10.54 0.44 -51.89
N GLY A 254 -11.30 -0.44 -52.57
CA GLY A 254 -12.40 -0.04 -53.44
C GLY A 254 -11.99 1.04 -54.46
N LEU A 255 -12.86 2.03 -54.66
CA LEU A 255 -12.60 3.19 -55.54
C LEU A 255 -11.50 4.12 -55.05
N LEU A 256 -11.05 4.00 -53.79
CA LEU A 256 -9.97 4.83 -53.26
C LEU A 256 -8.62 4.45 -53.89
N GLY A 257 -8.39 3.16 -54.16
CA GLY A 257 -7.17 2.68 -54.81
C GLY A 257 -7.02 3.19 -56.24
N GLN A 258 -8.12 3.21 -57.00
CA GLN A 258 -8.13 3.64 -58.41
C GLN A 258 -7.85 5.14 -58.64
N ARG A 259 -7.73 5.96 -57.58
CA ARG A 259 -7.48 7.41 -57.70
C ARG A 259 -5.98 7.71 -57.73
N LYS A 260 -5.59 8.73 -58.51
CA LYS A 260 -4.19 9.22 -58.55
C LYS A 260 -3.71 9.64 -57.14
N ILE A 261 -2.48 9.26 -56.80
CA ILE A 261 -1.82 9.45 -55.49
C ILE A 261 -1.94 10.88 -54.93
N THR A 262 -1.93 11.91 -55.79
CA THR A 262 -2.07 13.33 -55.41
C THR A 262 -3.45 13.66 -54.82
N GLN A 263 -4.52 13.00 -55.30
CA GLN A 263 -5.87 13.22 -54.79
C GLN A 263 -6.12 12.51 -53.45
N ILE A 264 -5.42 11.40 -53.21
CA ILE A 264 -5.56 10.60 -51.99
C ILE A 264 -5.06 11.40 -50.76
N ARG A 265 -3.93 12.10 -50.87
CA ARG A 265 -3.33 12.86 -49.75
C ARG A 265 -4.26 13.91 -49.15
N THR A 266 -4.91 14.73 -50.00
CA THR A 266 -5.87 15.76 -49.55
C THR A 266 -7.05 15.20 -48.73
N THR A 267 -7.45 13.96 -49.01
CA THR A 267 -8.56 13.30 -48.31
C THR A 267 -8.11 12.65 -46.99
N VAL A 268 -6.88 12.15 -46.92
CA VAL A 268 -6.30 11.52 -45.73
C VAL A 268 -5.94 12.56 -44.66
N ASP A 269 -5.48 13.75 -45.06
CA ASP A 269 -5.21 14.86 -44.14
C ASP A 269 -6.44 15.24 -43.31
N SER A 270 -7.64 15.16 -43.91
CA SER A 270 -8.90 15.39 -43.20
C SER A 270 -9.28 14.28 -42.21
N LYS A 271 -8.74 13.06 -42.37
CA LYS A 271 -8.91 11.93 -41.44
C LYS A 271 -7.95 12.03 -40.26
N ILE A 272 -6.67 12.32 -40.51
CA ILE A 272 -5.64 12.53 -39.48
C ILE A 272 -6.03 13.73 -38.59
N GLN A 273 -6.55 14.80 -39.16
CA GLN A 273 -7.09 15.93 -38.40
C GLN A 273 -8.31 15.55 -37.53
N ARG A 274 -9.11 14.55 -37.91
CA ARG A 274 -10.23 14.06 -37.09
C ARG A 274 -9.75 13.19 -35.94
N GLU A 275 -8.78 12.29 -36.19
CA GLU A 275 -8.19 11.40 -35.18
C GLU A 275 -7.40 12.18 -34.10
N ASN A 276 -6.63 13.19 -34.52
CA ASN A 276 -5.91 14.08 -33.59
C ASN A 276 -6.87 14.95 -32.76
N ASN A 277 -8.00 15.37 -33.35
CA ASN A 277 -9.04 16.09 -32.62
C ASN A 277 -9.88 15.17 -31.72
N SER A 278 -10.02 13.87 -32.00
CA SER A 278 -10.73 12.96 -31.10
C SER A 278 -9.88 12.56 -29.90
N HIS A 279 -8.57 12.36 -30.09
CA HIS A 279 -7.63 12.10 -28.98
C HIS A 279 -7.54 13.29 -28.03
N SER A 280 -7.38 14.51 -28.54
CA SER A 280 -7.34 15.72 -27.68
C SER A 280 -8.63 15.99 -26.90
N ASN A 281 -9.79 15.57 -27.42
CA ASN A 281 -11.06 15.64 -26.70
C ASN A 281 -11.28 14.45 -25.74
N HIS A 282 -10.64 13.30 -25.96
CA HIS A 282 -10.68 12.17 -25.03
C HIS A 282 -9.85 12.49 -23.78
N ASP A 283 -8.67 13.08 -23.96
CA ASP A 283 -7.81 13.52 -22.85
C ASP A 283 -8.45 14.67 -22.03
N ALA A 284 -9.17 15.58 -22.71
CA ALA A 284 -9.92 16.64 -22.04
C ALA A 284 -11.16 16.13 -21.27
N ASN A 285 -11.89 15.13 -21.80
CA ASN A 285 -13.02 14.54 -21.10
C ASN A 285 -12.57 13.61 -19.95
N ALA A 286 -11.45 12.88 -20.11
CA ALA A 286 -10.89 12.04 -19.06
C ALA A 286 -10.44 12.88 -17.86
N THR A 287 -9.86 14.05 -18.10
CA THR A 287 -9.48 15.00 -17.04
C THR A 287 -10.70 15.65 -16.37
N GLU A 288 -11.79 15.91 -17.10
CA GLU A 288 -13.06 16.36 -16.51
C GLU A 288 -13.73 15.26 -15.66
N GLU A 289 -13.79 14.01 -16.14
CA GLU A 289 -14.34 12.87 -15.39
C GLU A 289 -13.49 12.52 -14.16
N GLU A 290 -12.16 12.59 -14.25
CA GLU A 290 -11.28 12.45 -13.08
C GLU A 290 -11.46 13.61 -12.10
N SER A 291 -11.63 14.85 -12.57
CA SER A 291 -11.90 16.00 -11.70
C SER A 291 -13.26 15.91 -11.01
N ASP A 292 -14.27 15.33 -11.66
CA ASP A 292 -15.60 15.12 -11.10
C ASP A 292 -15.63 13.93 -10.15
N LEU A 293 -14.89 12.85 -10.44
CA LEU A 293 -14.68 11.75 -9.49
C LEU A 293 -13.89 12.19 -8.25
N LEU A 294 -12.96 13.15 -8.41
CA LEU A 294 -12.22 13.77 -7.30
C LEU A 294 -13.06 14.77 -6.49
N LYS A 295 -14.15 15.33 -7.03
CA LYS A 295 -15.12 16.13 -6.25
C LYS A 295 -16.03 15.27 -5.36
N PHE A 296 -16.14 13.97 -5.65
CA PHE A 296 -16.92 13.00 -4.85
C PHE A 296 -16.08 12.17 -3.87
N LEU A 297 -14.75 12.35 -3.85
CA LEU A 297 -13.83 11.73 -2.88
C LEU A 297 -13.39 12.70 -1.77
#